data_AF-A0A831WQZ7-F1
#
_entry.id   AF-A0A831WQZ7-F1
#
_cell.length_a   1.000
_cell.length_b   1.000
_cell.length_c   1.000
_cell.angle_alpha   90.00
_cell.angle_beta   90.00
_cell.angle_gamma   90.00
#
_symmetry.space_group_name_H-M   'P 1'
#
loop_
_entity.id
_entity.type
_entity.pdbx_description
1 polymer ?
#
loop_
_entity_poly.entity_id
_entity_poly.type
_entity_poly.pdbx_seq_one_letter_code
_entity_poly.pdbx_strand_id
1 'polypeptide(L)'
;MRNLVGKYQWYKHHAWAGLAILSILVVIRSIFIFPNQIFVPAILVLIVYIVVSLIGAYRYSGSILKQVEYENVKTMEDQKKIEKLRLKLEKKRAKAEYKAKKKK
;
A
#
# COMPACT_ATOMS: atom_id res chain seq x y z
N MET A 1 1.92 -5.51 6.60
CA MET A 1 1.21 -4.21 6.67
C MET A 1 2.13 -2.99 6.68
N ARG A 2 3.00 -2.77 7.69
CA ARG A 2 3.74 -1.48 7.87
C ARG A 2 4.74 -1.09 6.76
N ASN A 3 5.44 -2.05 6.16
CA ASN A 3 6.59 -1.73 5.29
C ASN A 3 6.23 -1.17 3.91
N LEU A 4 5.09 -1.56 3.31
CA LEU A 4 4.73 -1.11 1.96
C LEU A 4 3.95 0.21 1.97
N VAL A 5 3.04 0.37 2.93
CA VAL A 5 2.32 1.62 3.17
C VAL A 5 3.30 2.73 3.57
N GLY A 6 4.26 2.43 4.46
CA GLY A 6 5.30 3.39 4.85
C GLY A 6 6.18 3.82 3.68
N LYS A 7 6.61 2.89 2.84
CA LYS A 7 7.37 3.20 1.62
C LYS A 7 6.56 4.07 0.65
N TYR A 8 5.30 3.72 0.39
CA TYR A 8 4.43 4.52 -0.48
C TYR A 8 4.26 5.96 0.03
N GLN A 9 3.95 6.13 1.32
CA GLN A 9 3.81 7.46 1.91
C GLN A 9 5.12 8.25 1.83
N TRP A 10 6.26 7.59 2.05
CA TRP A 10 7.58 8.20 1.92
C TRP A 10 7.84 8.69 0.49
N TYR A 11 7.63 7.86 -0.53
CA TYR A 11 7.81 8.24 -1.94
C TYR A 11 6.83 9.35 -2.37
N LYS A 12 5.57 9.28 -1.93
CA LYS A 12 4.57 10.31 -2.20
C LYS A 12 4.99 11.65 -1.57
N HIS A 13 5.44 11.63 -0.31
CA HIS A 13 5.88 12.83 0.39
C HIS A 13 7.09 13.46 -0.30
N HIS A 14 8.08 12.68 -0.71
CA HIS A 14 9.27 13.18 -1.42
C HIS A 14 8.94 13.71 -2.82
N ALA A 15 7.97 13.11 -3.52
CA ALA A 15 7.49 13.64 -4.80
C ALA A 15 6.84 15.02 -4.63
N TRP A 16 5.99 15.20 -3.61
CA TRP A 16 5.31 16.47 -3.32
C TRP A 16 6.26 17.53 -2.77
N ALA A 17 7.16 17.16 -1.85
CA ALA A 17 8.18 18.05 -1.32
C ALA A 17 9.16 18.49 -2.42
N GLY A 18 9.57 17.58 -3.30
CA GLY A 18 10.42 17.89 -4.45
C GLY A 18 9.77 18.90 -5.40
N LEU A 19 8.47 18.76 -5.68
CA LEU A 19 7.72 19.74 -6.49
C LEU A 19 7.63 21.12 -5.81
N ALA A 20 7.40 21.16 -4.50
CA ALA A 20 7.39 22.42 -3.76
C ALA A 20 8.76 23.11 -3.79
N ILE A 21 9.84 22.36 -3.58
CA ILE A 21 11.22 22.86 -3.66
C ILE A 21 11.54 23.33 -5.07
N LEU A 22 11.11 22.61 -6.10
CA LEU A 22 11.29 23.01 -7.51
C LEU A 22 10.59 24.34 -7.80
N SER A 23 9.35 24.50 -7.32
CA SER A 23 8.59 25.75 -7.45
C SER A 23 9.31 26.92 -6.78
N ILE A 24 9.80 26.73 -5.55
CA ILE A 24 10.56 27.75 -4.82
C ILE A 24 11.86 28.10 -5.56
N LEU A 25 12.62 27.11 -6.03
CA LEU A 25 13.86 27.33 -6.78
C LEU A 25 13.66 28.18 -8.03
N VAL A 26 12.59 27.92 -8.79
CA VAL A 26 12.25 28.70 -9.99
C VAL A 26 11.92 30.15 -9.62
N VAL A 27 11.16 30.37 -8.55
CA VAL A 27 10.86 31.72 -8.05
C VAL A 27 12.13 32.44 -7.61
N ILE A 28 13.01 31.77 -6.85
CA ILE A 28 14.29 32.33 -6.41
C ILE A 28 15.14 32.74 -7.62
N ARG A 29 15.17 31.94 -8.68
CA ARG A 29 15.92 32.26 -9.91
C ARG A 29 15.38 33.44 -10.69
N SER A 30 14.07 33.69 -10.59
CA SER A 30 13.44 34.86 -11.19
C SER A 30 13.89 36.14 -10.49
N ILE A 31 14.11 36.07 -9.17
CA ILE A 31 14.50 37.22 -8.35
C ILE A 31 16.03 37.42 -8.34
N PHE A 32 16.82 36.34 -8.32
CA PHE A 32 18.27 36.38 -8.21
C PHE A 32 18.98 35.90 -9.48
N ILE A 33 19.96 36.69 -9.96
CA ILE A 33 20.82 36.34 -11.08
C ILE A 33 21.96 35.44 -10.58
N PHE A 34 21.69 34.14 -10.50
CA PHE A 34 22.71 33.12 -10.24
C PHE A 34 23.38 32.64 -11.53
N PRO A 35 24.67 32.27 -11.48
CA PRO A 35 25.36 31.69 -12.63
C PRO A 35 24.69 30.37 -13.06
N ASN A 36 24.36 30.28 -14.35
CA ASN A 36 23.65 29.14 -14.93
C ASN A 36 24.39 27.80 -14.74
N GLN A 37 25.72 27.84 -14.61
CA GLN A 37 26.57 26.67 -14.42
C GLN A 37 26.25 25.86 -13.15
N ILE A 38 25.70 26.51 -12.11
CA ILE A 38 25.33 25.85 -10.84
C ILE A 38 23.83 25.58 -10.82
N PHE A 39 23.04 26.52 -11.32
CA PHE A 39 21.59 26.46 -11.23
C PHE A 39 20.96 25.38 -12.12
N VAL A 40 21.46 25.23 -13.35
CA VAL A 40 20.97 24.23 -14.31
C VAL A 40 21.18 22.79 -13.83
N PRO A 41 22.38 22.37 -13.38
CA PRO A 41 22.56 21.02 -12.87
C PRO A 41 21.76 20.77 -11.59
N ALA A 42 21.59 21.76 -10.72
CA ALA A 42 20.77 21.63 -9.52
C ALA A 42 19.29 21.32 -9.85
N ILE A 43 18.72 22.02 -10.83
CA ILE A 43 17.36 21.73 -11.33
C ILE A 43 17.30 20.33 -11.95
N LEU A 44 18.29 19.96 -12.77
CA LEU A 44 18.32 18.66 -13.43
C LEU A 44 18.32 17.50 -12.43
N VAL A 45 19.17 17.58 -11.40
CA VAL A 45 19.22 16.58 -10.32
C VAL A 45 17.88 16.53 -9.56
N LEU A 46 17.28 17.69 -9.28
CA LEU A 46 15.99 17.76 -8.61
C LEU A 46 14.85 17.15 -9.44
N ILE A 47 14.84 17.36 -10.76
CA ILE A 47 13.87 16.75 -11.67
C ILE A 47 14.02 15.23 -11.64
N VAL A 48 15.25 14.71 -11.79
CA VAL A 48 15.51 13.26 -11.73
C VAL A 48 15.04 12.68 -10.40
N TYR A 49 15.32 13.37 -9.30
CA TYR A 49 14.87 12.98 -7.96
C TYR A 49 13.34 12.88 -7.85
N ILE A 50 12.61 13.88 -8.37
CA ILE A 50 11.14 13.91 -8.37
C ILE A 50 10.59 12.75 -9.22
N VAL A 51 11.18 12.50 -10.40
CA VAL A 51 10.76 11.42 -11.30
C VAL A 51 10.95 10.06 -10.63
N VAL A 52 12.10 9.80 -10.00
CA VAL A 52 12.35 8.56 -9.25
C VAL A 52 11.34 8.40 -8.11
N SER A 53 11.03 9.50 -7.40
CA SER A 53 10.06 9.49 -6.32
C SER A 53 8.63 9.18 -6.80
N LEU A 54 8.23 9.75 -7.94
CA LEU A 54 6.96 9.47 -8.62
C LEU A 54 6.86 8.01 -9.06
N ILE A 55 7.90 7.48 -9.71
CA ILE A 55 7.95 6.08 -10.14
C ILE A 55 7.79 5.16 -8.92
N GLY A 56 8.48 5.47 -7.82
CA GLY A 56 8.29 4.78 -6.54
C GLY A 56 6.84 4.83 -6.07
N ALA A 57 6.25 6.02 -5.98
CA ALA A 57 4.87 6.20 -5.53
C ALA A 57 3.87 5.38 -6.37
N TYR A 58 3.98 5.43 -7.70
CA TYR A 58 3.12 4.64 -8.60
C TYR A 58 3.33 3.14 -8.46
N ARG A 59 4.58 2.69 -8.40
CA ARG A 59 4.91 1.26 -8.26
C ARG A 59 4.39 0.68 -6.94
N TYR A 60 4.54 1.43 -5.84
CA TYR A 60 4.07 0.97 -4.54
C TYR A 60 2.54 1.05 -4.41
N SER A 61 1.88 2.02 -5.05
CA SER A 61 0.40 2.10 -5.10
C SER A 61 -0.23 0.82 -5.67
N GLY A 62 0.27 0.34 -6.82
CA GLY A 62 -0.21 -0.91 -7.41
C GLY A 62 0.07 -2.15 -6.56
N SER A 63 1.20 -2.16 -5.84
CA SER A 63 1.54 -3.26 -4.93
C SER A 63 0.65 -3.31 -3.68
N ILE A 64 0.21 -2.15 -3.18
CA ILE A 64 -0.72 -2.05 -2.04
C ILE A 64 -2.09 -2.60 -2.47
N LEU A 65 -2.58 -2.22 -3.64
CA LEU A 65 -3.86 -2.72 -4.19
C LEU A 65 -3.88 -4.25 -4.31
N LYS A 66 -2.85 -4.84 -4.94
CA LYS A 66 -2.75 -6.30 -5.08
C LYS A 66 -2.65 -7.04 -3.75
N GLN A 67 -2.00 -6.44 -2.75
CA GLN A 67 -1.85 -7.07 -1.46
C GLN A 67 -3.15 -7.00 -0.63
N VAL A 68 -3.88 -5.89 -0.69
CA VAL A 68 -5.20 -5.75 -0.06
C VAL A 68 -6.18 -6.77 -0.66
N GLU A 69 -6.15 -6.94 -1.99
CA GLU A 69 -6.98 -7.93 -2.68
C GLU A 69 -6.65 -9.36 -2.22
N TYR A 70 -5.37 -9.73 -2.16
CA TYR A 70 -4.94 -11.04 -1.68
C TYR A 70 -5.34 -11.31 -0.21
N GLU A 71 -5.21 -10.32 0.66
CA GLU A 71 -5.56 -10.44 2.08
C GLU A 71 -7.07 -10.59 2.28
N ASN A 72 -7.88 -9.90 1.46
CA ASN A 72 -9.34 -10.02 1.47
C ASN A 72 -9.79 -11.42 1.00
N VAL A 73 -9.21 -11.92 -0.10
CA VAL A 73 -9.47 -13.27 -0.62
C VAL A 73 -9.12 -14.34 0.42
N LYS A 74 -7.96 -14.21 1.08
CA LYS A 74 -7.53 -15.15 2.14
C LYS A 74 -8.49 -15.13 3.34
N THR A 75 -8.94 -13.94 3.74
CA THR A 75 -9.90 -13.77 4.84
C THR A 75 -11.24 -14.44 4.53
N MET A 76 -11.76 -14.30 3.31
CA MET A 76 -12.97 -14.99 2.86
C MET A 76 -12.82 -16.52 2.85
N GLU A 77 -11.67 -17.05 2.39
CA GLU A 77 -11.42 -18.49 2.41
C GLU A 77 -11.37 -19.06 3.83
N ASP A 78 -10.72 -18.34 4.75
CA ASP A 78 -10.60 -18.75 6.15
C ASP A 78 -11.98 -18.72 6.85
N GLN A 79 -12.81 -17.72 6.57
CA GLN A 79 -14.20 -17.69 7.04
C GLN A 79 -15.02 -18.87 6.52
N LYS A 80 -14.93 -19.20 5.23
CA LYS A 80 -15.60 -20.38 4.65
C LYS A 80 -15.13 -21.69 5.29
N LYS A 81 -13.84 -21.82 5.62
CA LYS A 81 -13.31 -23.01 6.30
C LYS A 81 -13.87 -23.13 7.71
N ILE A 82 -13.91 -22.04 8.47
CA ILE A 82 -14.46 -21.99 9.83
C ILE A 82 -15.95 -22.38 9.84
N GLU A 83 -16.73 -21.85 8.89
CA GLU A 83 -18.15 -22.14 8.78
C GLU A 83 -18.42 -23.61 8.42
N LYS A 84 -17.65 -24.19 7.47
CA LYS A 84 -17.71 -25.63 7.17
C LYS A 84 -17.37 -26.49 8.39
N LEU A 85 -16.42 -26.07 9.22
CA LEU A 85 -16.07 -26.78 10.45
C LEU A 85 -17.19 -26.72 11.49
N ARG A 86 -17.84 -25.57 11.66
CA ARG A 86 -19.01 -25.41 12.55
C ARG A 86 -20.16 -26.32 12.12
N LEU A 87 -20.50 -26.33 10.84
CA LEU A 87 -21.55 -27.19 10.28
C LEU A 87 -21.25 -28.68 10.47
N LYS A 88 -19.99 -29.10 10.34
CA LYS A 88 -19.58 -30.49 10.61
C LYS A 88 -19.74 -30.84 12.09
N LEU A 89 -19.41 -29.92 13.00
CA LEU A 89 -19.56 -30.12 14.44
C LEU A 89 -21.02 -30.22 14.85
N GLU A 90 -21.88 -29.34 14.37
CA GLU A 90 -23.32 -29.39 14.62
C GLU A 90 -23.94 -30.69 14.12
N LYS A 91 -23.60 -31.11 12.89
CA LYS A 91 -24.05 -32.41 12.36
C LYS A 91 -23.59 -33.59 13.22
N LYS A 92 -22.39 -33.54 13.81
CA LYS A 92 -21.91 -34.58 14.73
C LYS A 92 -22.68 -34.56 16.05
N ARG A 93 -22.95 -33.38 16.62
CA ARG A 93 -23.74 -33.23 17.86
C ARG A 93 -25.17 -33.74 17.70
N ALA A 94 -25.86 -33.33 16.64
CA ALA A 94 -27.22 -33.79 16.34
C ALA A 94 -27.29 -35.32 16.15
N LYS A 95 -26.29 -35.92 15.49
CA LYS A 95 -26.20 -37.39 15.36
C LYS A 95 -25.96 -38.08 16.69
N ALA A 96 -25.16 -37.50 17.58
CA ALA A 96 -24.89 -38.05 18.90
C ALA A 96 -26.14 -37.99 19.81
N GLU A 97 -26.84 -36.86 19.82
CA GLU A 97 -28.09 -36.69 20.56
C GLU A 97 -29.19 -37.63 20.06
N TYR A 98 -29.33 -37.79 18.73
CA TYR A 98 -30.27 -38.74 18.16
C TYR A 98 -29.97 -40.18 18.59
N LYS A 99 -28.69 -40.59 18.57
CA LYS A 99 -28.28 -41.92 19.06
C LYS A 99 -28.49 -42.10 20.56
N ALA A 100 -28.29 -41.05 21.36
CA ALA A 100 -28.55 -41.08 22.81
C ALA A 100 -30.04 -41.22 23.12
N LYS A 101 -30.90 -40.53 22.37
CA LYS A 101 -32.37 -40.66 22.51
C LYS A 101 -32.91 -42.00 22.02
N LYS A 102 -32.27 -42.63 21.02
CA LYS A 102 -32.71 -43.94 20.46
C LYS A 102 -32.23 -45.16 21.25
N LYS A 103 -31.28 -44.98 22.18
CA LYS A 103 -30.76 -46.02 23.09
C LYS A 103 -31.42 -45.97 24.47
N LYS A 104 -32.20 -44.92 24.75
CA LYS A 104 -33.21 -44.89 25.81
C LYS A 104 -34.50 -45.48 25.26
#